data_AF-A0A6A6XU00-F1
#
_entry.id   AF-A0A6A6XU00-F1
#
_cell.length_a   1.000
_cell.length_b   1.000
_cell.length_c   1.000
_cell.angle_alpha   90.00
_cell.angle_beta   90.00
_cell.angle_gamma   90.00
#
_symmetry.space_group_name_H-M   'P 1'
#
loop_
_entity.id
_entity.type
_entity.pdbx_description
1 polymer ?
#
loop_
_entity_poly.entity_id
_entity_poly.type
_entity_poly.pdbx_seq_one_letter_code
_entity_poly.pdbx_strand_id
1 'polypeptide(L)'
;MRNIRTPQSSQHGKIPNKIYFPEKEAQQERLDEEGLPYAKVLYLQPAIWAIGVSTGIYILLAFLEAKSQLAPATSQQHHDRHLQSSPPGPIELATRVWAQQYPVEKVAFGLIATNGAVHLTSFLTPHFWRMLWHAPATNLNITMFTSTFVHDGPIHLLVNMWACYNFLPAAGSSHLFEGNAYHTLAFFLSTGILTGYAGHLTLMFKKINSLAFVRSGGASGALFAMFGVFCAQFPHAEVGILFVPFRFEAINFLPCVMLFDFVGMVRGYSFINWGHAAHLSGALLGVGYSYLDGKTHIWNPLVKFWKRRLQKA
;
A
#
# COMPACT_ATOMS: atom_id res chain seq x y z
N MET A 1 -59.88 -38.73 -29.15
CA MET A 1 -58.64 -38.64 -28.36
C MET A 1 -58.76 -37.46 -27.40
N ARG A 2 -58.57 -37.72 -26.09
CA ARG A 2 -58.18 -36.81 -24.96
C ARG A 2 -59.08 -35.57 -24.69
N ASN A 3 -59.91 -35.58 -23.64
CA ASN A 3 -59.69 -35.34 -22.21
C ASN A 3 -59.77 -33.86 -21.77
N ILE A 4 -60.76 -33.59 -20.92
CA ILE A 4 -60.95 -32.38 -20.10
C ILE A 4 -60.13 -32.55 -18.80
N ARG A 5 -59.45 -31.48 -18.33
CA ARG A 5 -59.18 -31.14 -16.91
C ARG A 5 -58.37 -29.84 -16.79
N THR A 6 -58.95 -28.82 -16.17
CA THR A 6 -58.27 -27.94 -15.18
C THR A 6 -58.42 -28.62 -13.80
N PRO A 7 -57.61 -28.37 -12.73
CA PRO A 7 -57.24 -27.03 -12.23
C PRO A 7 -55.91 -26.92 -11.40
N GLN A 8 -55.76 -25.74 -10.76
CA GLN A 8 -55.15 -25.48 -9.44
C GLN A 8 -53.72 -24.95 -9.28
N SER A 9 -53.64 -24.13 -8.23
CA SER A 9 -52.67 -23.15 -7.78
C SER A 9 -51.66 -23.68 -6.77
N SER A 10 -50.60 -22.87 -6.59
CA SER A 10 -49.77 -22.66 -5.38
C SER A 10 -48.60 -23.61 -5.11
N GLN A 11 -47.38 -23.04 -5.09
CA GLN A 11 -46.38 -23.10 -4.02
C GLN A 11 -45.20 -22.18 -4.42
N HIS A 12 -45.08 -20.99 -3.83
CA HIS A 12 -44.17 -20.66 -2.73
C HIS A 12 -42.66 -20.73 -3.06
N GLY A 13 -42.02 -19.55 -3.05
CA GLY A 13 -40.64 -19.39 -2.60
C GLY A 13 -39.56 -19.32 -3.69
N LYS A 14 -39.16 -18.10 -4.04
CA LYS A 14 -37.79 -17.59 -3.82
C LYS A 14 -37.68 -16.15 -4.32
N ILE A 15 -37.52 -15.24 -3.36
CA ILE A 15 -37.02 -13.88 -3.57
C ILE A 15 -35.60 -14.03 -4.15
N PRO A 16 -35.25 -13.47 -5.31
CA PRO A 16 -33.86 -13.38 -5.69
C PRO A 16 -33.26 -12.17 -4.96
N ASN A 17 -32.91 -12.35 -3.68
CA ASN A 17 -31.90 -11.51 -3.05
C ASN A 17 -30.54 -12.00 -3.54
N LYS A 18 -30.21 -11.64 -4.78
CA LYS A 18 -28.82 -11.47 -5.20
C LYS A 18 -28.73 -10.06 -5.73
N ILE A 19 -28.12 -9.19 -4.93
CA ILE A 19 -27.54 -7.95 -5.43
C ILE A 19 -26.44 -8.41 -6.40
N TYR A 20 -26.80 -8.49 -7.67
CA TYR A 20 -25.92 -8.80 -8.78
C TYR A 20 -25.03 -7.58 -8.97
N PHE A 21 -23.72 -7.72 -8.77
CA PHE A 21 -22.74 -6.73 -9.14
C PHE A 21 -22.28 -7.07 -10.57
N PRO A 22 -22.93 -6.54 -11.63
CA PRO A 22 -22.84 -7.10 -12.97
C PRO A 22 -21.50 -6.78 -13.64
N GLU A 23 -20.81 -5.74 -13.18
CA GLU A 23 -19.83 -5.05 -14.01
C GLU A 23 -18.48 -5.77 -14.07
N LYS A 24 -18.09 -6.47 -12.98
CA LYS A 24 -16.83 -7.23 -12.92
C LYS A 24 -16.98 -8.63 -13.49
N GLU A 25 -18.09 -9.33 -13.21
CA GLU A 25 -18.38 -10.65 -13.81
C GLU A 25 -18.67 -10.53 -15.31
N ALA A 26 -19.42 -9.50 -15.75
CA ALA A 26 -19.62 -9.25 -17.17
C ALA A 26 -18.40 -8.61 -17.86
N GLN A 27 -17.42 -8.07 -17.13
CA GLN A 27 -16.11 -7.78 -17.71
C GLN A 27 -15.35 -9.09 -17.92
N GLN A 28 -15.27 -9.96 -16.91
CA GLN A 28 -14.59 -11.25 -17.02
C GLN A 28 -15.20 -12.12 -18.13
N GLU A 29 -16.52 -12.27 -18.20
CA GLU A 29 -17.22 -13.06 -19.23
C GLU A 29 -17.10 -12.45 -20.64
N ARG A 30 -17.14 -11.11 -20.80
CA ARG A 30 -16.88 -10.48 -22.11
C ARG A 30 -15.43 -10.60 -22.55
N LEU A 31 -14.48 -10.63 -21.62
CA LEU A 31 -13.06 -10.83 -21.91
C LEU A 31 -12.73 -12.28 -22.30
N ASP A 32 -13.60 -13.23 -21.95
CA ASP A 32 -13.48 -14.64 -22.33
C ASP A 32 -14.09 -14.91 -23.74
N GLU A 33 -15.08 -14.12 -24.20
CA GLU A 33 -15.69 -14.27 -25.54
C GLU A 33 -14.90 -13.57 -26.68
N GLU A 34 -14.26 -12.43 -26.42
CA GLU A 34 -13.34 -11.79 -27.37
C GLU A 34 -11.89 -12.06 -26.93
N GLY A 35 -11.30 -13.15 -27.43
CA GLY A 35 -9.95 -13.59 -27.04
C GLY A 35 -8.94 -12.44 -26.96
N LEU A 36 -8.49 -12.12 -25.74
CA LEU A 36 -7.56 -11.03 -25.48
C LEU A 36 -6.27 -11.17 -26.32
N PRO A 37 -5.73 -10.06 -26.88
CA PRO A 37 -4.50 -10.12 -27.63
C PRO A 37 -3.35 -10.58 -26.74
N TYR A 38 -2.44 -11.38 -27.29
CA TYR A 38 -1.26 -11.84 -26.56
C TYR A 38 -0.39 -10.65 -26.12
N ALA A 39 -0.29 -10.41 -24.81
CA ALA A 39 0.58 -9.40 -24.25
C ALA A 39 2.03 -9.90 -24.13
N LYS A 40 2.98 -9.20 -24.75
CA LYS A 40 4.41 -9.38 -24.49
C LYS A 40 4.79 -8.63 -23.21
N VAL A 41 4.88 -9.35 -22.10
CA VAL A 41 5.27 -8.81 -20.78
C VAL A 41 6.80 -8.84 -20.64
N LEU A 42 7.41 -7.71 -20.31
CA LEU A 42 8.84 -7.59 -20.04
C LEU A 42 9.08 -7.80 -18.54
N TYR A 43 10.07 -8.60 -18.16
CA TYR A 43 10.34 -8.88 -16.74
C TYR A 43 11.64 -8.24 -16.22
N LEU A 44 12.70 -8.24 -17.04
CA LEU A 44 14.02 -7.72 -16.66
C LEU A 44 14.03 -6.19 -16.58
N GLN A 45 13.43 -5.52 -17.56
CA GLN A 45 13.41 -4.05 -17.60
C GLN A 45 12.64 -3.46 -16.41
N PRO A 46 11.43 -3.94 -16.04
CA PRO A 46 10.78 -3.50 -14.81
C PRO A 46 11.60 -3.82 -13.56
N ALA A 47 12.33 -4.94 -13.50
CA ALA A 47 13.20 -5.28 -12.37
C ALA A 47 14.29 -4.22 -12.16
N ILE A 48 15.03 -3.91 -13.23
CA ILE A 48 16.11 -2.92 -13.20
C ILE A 48 15.54 -1.56 -12.80
N TRP A 49 14.39 -1.19 -13.35
CA TRP A 49 13.72 0.06 -13.00
C TRP A 49 13.28 0.09 -11.53
N ALA A 50 12.65 -0.97 -11.03
CA ALA A 50 12.16 -1.05 -9.65
C ALA A 50 13.31 -0.94 -8.64
N ILE A 51 14.40 -1.68 -8.87
CA ILE A 51 15.62 -1.62 -8.05
C ILE A 51 16.26 -0.24 -8.14
N GLY A 52 16.42 0.29 -9.36
CA GLY A 52 17.05 1.58 -9.60
C GLY A 52 16.31 2.75 -8.95
N VAL A 53 14.99 2.83 -9.11
CA VAL A 53 14.18 3.90 -8.51
C VAL A 53 14.10 3.76 -6.99
N SER A 54 13.93 2.54 -6.47
CA SER A 54 13.96 2.30 -5.01
C SER A 54 15.29 2.72 -4.40
N THR A 55 16.41 2.37 -5.05
CA THR A 55 17.76 2.80 -4.63
C THR A 55 17.90 4.32 -4.70
N GLY A 56 17.40 4.95 -5.77
CA GLY A 56 17.40 6.40 -5.93
C GLY A 56 16.61 7.13 -4.84
N ILE A 57 15.45 6.59 -4.44
CA ILE A 57 14.64 7.10 -3.32
C ILE A 57 15.43 7.07 -2.02
N TYR A 58 16.09 5.94 -1.72
CA TYR A 58 16.95 5.81 -0.55
C TYR A 58 18.10 6.83 -0.54
N ILE A 59 18.80 6.97 -1.67
CA ILE A 59 19.90 7.92 -1.81
C ILE A 59 19.42 9.35 -1.61
N LEU A 60 18.29 9.72 -2.25
CA LEU A 60 17.72 11.06 -2.16
C LEU A 60 17.29 11.40 -0.73
N LEU A 61 16.55 10.52 -0.07
CA LEU A 61 16.03 10.79 1.27
C LEU A 61 17.14 10.73 2.33
N ALA A 62 18.15 9.87 2.16
CA ALA A 62 19.35 9.90 3.01
C ALA A 62 20.16 11.20 2.83
N PHE A 63 20.21 11.75 1.61
CA PHE A 63 20.80 13.06 1.36
C PHE A 63 20.01 14.18 2.06
N LEU A 64 18.67 14.17 1.96
CA LEU A 64 17.82 15.16 2.63
C LEU A 64 17.95 15.08 4.16
N GLU A 65 18.04 13.87 4.72
CA GLU A 65 18.36 13.72 6.13
C GLU A 65 19.73 14.31 6.47
N ALA A 66 20.79 13.93 5.76
CA ALA A 66 22.13 14.43 6.02
C ALA A 66 22.19 15.96 5.97
N LYS A 67 21.50 16.57 4.99
CA LYS A 67 21.35 18.02 4.89
C LYS A 67 20.60 18.60 6.09
N SER A 68 19.51 17.96 6.53
CA SER A 68 18.74 18.41 7.70
C SER A 68 19.54 18.35 9.01
N GLN A 69 20.38 17.32 9.20
CA GLN A 69 21.23 17.18 10.39
C GLN A 69 22.37 18.21 10.46
N LEU A 70 22.74 18.82 9.33
CA LEU A 70 23.77 19.85 9.24
C LEU A 70 23.19 21.27 9.25
N ALA A 71 21.86 21.41 9.17
CA ALA A 71 21.22 22.71 9.21
C ALA A 71 21.39 23.35 10.59
N PRO A 72 21.71 24.66 10.68
CA PRO A 72 21.88 25.35 11.95
C PRO A 72 20.57 25.35 12.75
N ALA A 73 20.69 25.24 14.08
CA ALA A 73 19.58 25.13 15.04
C ALA A 73 18.57 26.30 15.01
N THR A 74 18.88 27.39 14.31
CA THR A 74 18.08 28.62 14.21
C THR A 74 16.72 28.43 13.52
N SER A 75 16.46 27.28 12.88
CA SER A 75 15.18 27.01 12.21
C SER A 75 14.09 26.40 13.10
N GLN A 76 14.37 26.14 14.39
CA GLN A 76 13.37 25.78 15.38
C GLN A 76 12.98 27.02 16.21
N GLN A 77 12.40 28.02 15.56
CA GLN A 77 11.69 29.05 16.32
C GLN A 77 10.47 28.40 16.98
N HIS A 78 10.58 28.13 18.27
CA HIS A 78 9.45 28.01 19.16
C HIS A 78 8.63 29.30 19.05
N HIS A 79 7.59 29.27 18.24
CA HIS A 79 6.54 30.27 18.31
C HIS A 79 5.73 29.98 19.57
N ASP A 80 6.15 30.59 20.68
CA ASP A 80 5.27 30.85 21.81
C ASP A 80 4.16 31.77 21.31
N ARG A 81 3.04 31.18 20.90
CA ARG A 81 1.85 31.93 20.52
C ARG A 81 0.96 32.08 21.73
N HIS A 82 0.74 33.34 22.10
CA HIS A 82 -0.29 33.77 23.04
C HIS A 82 -1.60 33.02 22.82
N LEU A 83 -2.10 32.38 23.88
CA LEU A 83 -3.40 31.72 23.92
C LEU A 83 -4.50 32.76 23.69
N GLN A 84 -5.06 32.77 22.48
CA GLN A 84 -6.26 33.53 22.16
C GLN A 84 -7.49 32.70 22.58
N SER A 85 -8.40 33.31 23.34
CA SER A 85 -9.50 32.67 24.08
C SER A 85 -10.71 32.24 23.24
N SER A 86 -10.62 32.30 21.91
CA SER A 86 -11.70 31.88 21.02
C SER A 86 -11.49 30.43 20.56
N PRO A 87 -12.56 29.63 20.40
CA PRO A 87 -12.43 28.29 19.84
C PRO A 87 -11.80 28.38 18.44
N PRO A 88 -10.75 27.59 18.17
CA PRO A 88 -10.00 27.70 16.92
C PRO A 88 -10.89 27.34 15.73
N GLY A 89 -10.78 28.10 14.65
CA GLY A 89 -11.45 27.77 13.40
C GLY A 89 -10.95 26.43 12.82
N PRO A 90 -11.66 25.81 11.86
CA PRO A 90 -11.28 24.50 11.31
C PRO A 90 -9.86 24.45 10.73
N ILE A 91 -9.43 25.52 10.05
CA ILE A 91 -8.08 25.65 9.48
C ILE A 91 -7.03 25.76 10.60
N GLU A 92 -7.35 26.51 11.65
CA GLU A 92 -6.46 26.69 12.78
C GLU A 92 -6.31 25.38 13.57
N LEU A 93 -7.41 24.65 13.78
CA LEU A 93 -7.40 23.33 14.39
C LEU A 93 -6.54 22.35 13.56
N ALA A 94 -6.73 22.29 12.25
CA ALA A 94 -5.91 21.45 11.37
C ALA A 94 -4.42 21.82 11.44
N THR A 95 -4.10 23.11 11.47
CA THR A 95 -2.72 23.61 11.58
C THR A 95 -2.11 23.25 12.94
N ARG A 96 -2.87 23.39 14.03
CA ARG A 96 -2.44 23.00 15.39
C ARG A 96 -2.21 21.49 15.48
N VAL A 97 -3.15 20.69 14.99
CA VAL A 97 -3.05 19.23 14.95
C VAL A 97 -1.80 18.82 14.18
N TRP A 98 -1.58 19.36 12.98
CA TRP A 98 -0.40 19.10 12.16
C TRP A 98 0.90 19.51 12.87
N ALA A 99 0.95 20.69 13.48
CA ALA A 99 2.14 21.21 14.14
C ALA A 99 2.60 20.31 15.29
N GLN A 100 1.66 19.74 16.04
CA GLN A 100 1.90 18.90 17.22
C GLN A 100 2.34 17.45 16.89
N GLN A 101 2.30 17.04 15.62
CA GLN A 101 2.69 15.68 15.23
C GLN A 101 4.21 15.48 15.21
N TYR A 102 4.66 14.31 15.67
CA TYR A 102 6.04 13.87 15.46
C TYR A 102 6.30 13.63 13.96
N PRO A 103 7.58 13.59 13.53
CA PRO A 103 7.92 13.54 12.11
C PRO A 103 7.33 12.36 11.33
N VAL A 104 7.23 11.17 11.93
CA VAL A 104 6.69 9.97 11.26
C VAL A 104 5.17 10.07 11.08
N GLU A 105 4.48 10.67 12.03
CA GLU A 105 3.04 10.90 12.00
C GLU A 105 2.70 11.89 10.89
N LYS A 106 3.55 12.91 10.68
CA LYS A 106 3.46 13.79 9.50
C LYS A 106 3.63 13.00 8.20
N VAL A 107 4.48 11.98 8.15
CA VAL A 107 4.59 11.08 6.99
C VAL A 107 3.30 10.29 6.80
N ALA A 108 2.75 9.69 7.85
CA ALA A 108 1.49 8.95 7.78
C ALA A 108 0.33 9.84 7.31
N PHE A 109 0.13 11.00 7.91
CA PHE A 109 -0.90 11.96 7.50
C PHE A 109 -0.68 12.48 6.08
N GLY A 110 0.57 12.75 5.70
CA GLY A 110 0.93 13.13 4.34
C GLY A 110 0.52 12.07 3.33
N LEU A 111 0.87 10.80 3.59
CA LEU A 111 0.47 9.68 2.73
C LEU A 111 -1.05 9.50 2.70
N ILE A 112 -1.74 9.64 3.83
CA ILE A 112 -3.21 9.56 3.89
C ILE A 112 -3.84 10.65 3.04
N ALA A 113 -3.37 11.90 3.18
CA ALA A 113 -3.84 13.02 2.39
C ALA A 113 -3.55 12.84 0.89
N THR A 114 -2.34 12.39 0.52
CA THR A 114 -1.98 12.11 -0.88
C THR A 114 -2.87 11.04 -1.49
N ASN A 115 -3.09 9.92 -0.78
CA ASN A 115 -3.96 8.84 -1.27
C ASN A 115 -5.42 9.29 -1.39
N GLY A 116 -5.92 10.09 -0.43
CA GLY A 116 -7.24 10.70 -0.51
C GLY A 116 -7.37 11.64 -1.71
N ALA A 117 -6.37 12.49 -1.96
CA ALA A 117 -6.35 13.38 -3.12
C ALA A 117 -6.29 12.61 -4.44
N VAL A 118 -5.45 11.58 -4.54
CA VAL A 118 -5.40 10.69 -5.72
C VAL A 118 -6.72 9.98 -5.91
N HIS A 119 -7.36 9.49 -4.84
CA HIS A 119 -8.67 8.86 -4.96
C HIS A 119 -9.74 9.86 -5.43
N LEU A 120 -9.71 11.12 -4.97
CA LEU A 120 -10.64 12.14 -5.45
C LEU A 120 -10.56 12.37 -6.96
N THR A 121 -9.38 12.17 -7.57
CA THR A 121 -9.24 12.23 -9.04
C THR A 121 -10.08 11.17 -9.78
N SER A 122 -10.53 10.09 -9.11
CA SER A 122 -11.46 9.13 -9.72
C SER A 122 -12.80 9.77 -10.09
N PHE A 123 -13.19 10.83 -9.39
CA PHE A 123 -14.42 11.59 -9.65
C PHE A 123 -14.16 12.79 -10.56
N LEU A 124 -13.05 13.50 -10.36
CA LEU A 124 -12.75 14.75 -11.06
C LEU A 124 -12.10 14.53 -12.43
N THR A 125 -11.16 13.60 -12.53
CA THR A 125 -10.39 13.31 -13.74
C THR A 125 -10.20 11.80 -13.94
N PRO A 126 -11.29 11.05 -14.22
CA PRO A 126 -11.26 9.58 -14.22
C PRO A 126 -10.24 8.97 -15.18
N HIS A 127 -9.92 9.66 -16.29
CA HIS A 127 -8.88 9.22 -17.22
C HIS A 127 -7.49 9.24 -16.58
N PHE A 128 -7.13 10.33 -15.90
CA PHE A 128 -5.87 10.44 -15.16
C PHE A 128 -5.77 9.33 -14.10
N TRP A 129 -6.83 9.14 -13.30
CA TRP A 129 -6.88 8.09 -12.29
C TRP A 129 -6.64 6.69 -12.87
N ARG A 130 -7.22 6.38 -14.05
CA ARG A 130 -7.00 5.10 -14.75
C ARG A 130 -5.56 4.89 -15.20
N MET A 131 -4.82 5.94 -15.53
CA MET A 131 -3.41 5.85 -15.93
C MET A 131 -2.47 5.50 -14.77
N LEU A 132 -2.89 5.68 -13.52
CA LEU A 132 -2.06 5.43 -12.34
C LEU A 132 -1.97 3.93 -11.98
N TRP A 133 -2.89 3.11 -12.48
CA TRP A 133 -2.94 1.68 -12.22
C TRP A 133 -1.82 0.92 -12.91
N HIS A 134 -1.26 -0.09 -12.25
CA HIS A 134 -0.26 -0.96 -12.85
C HIS A 134 -0.94 -2.14 -13.55
N ALA A 135 -0.62 -2.34 -14.82
CA ALA A 135 -0.97 -3.55 -15.57
C ALA A 135 0.28 -4.05 -16.31
N PRO A 136 0.72 -5.30 -16.11
CA PRO A 136 1.94 -5.84 -16.72
C PRO A 136 1.98 -5.71 -18.24
N ALA A 137 0.84 -5.83 -18.93
CA ALA A 137 0.72 -5.72 -20.38
C ALA A 137 1.14 -4.35 -20.94
N THR A 138 1.08 -3.28 -20.12
CA THR A 138 1.45 -1.93 -20.58
C THR A 138 2.96 -1.72 -20.66
N ASN A 139 3.76 -2.54 -19.96
CA ASN A 139 5.20 -2.34 -19.77
C ASN A 139 5.60 -0.92 -19.29
N LEU A 140 4.66 -0.17 -18.69
CA LEU A 140 4.90 1.16 -18.14
C LEU A 140 5.45 1.04 -16.72
N ASN A 141 6.77 1.02 -16.56
CA ASN A 141 7.41 0.79 -15.26
C ASN A 141 7.01 1.80 -14.19
N ILE A 142 6.79 3.07 -14.57
CA ILE A 142 6.36 4.14 -13.64
C ILE A 142 5.06 3.79 -12.91
N THR A 143 4.20 2.98 -13.53
CA THR A 143 2.94 2.58 -12.91
C THR A 143 3.14 1.68 -11.69
N MET A 144 4.29 1.02 -11.52
CA MET A 144 4.62 0.32 -10.27
C MET A 144 4.76 1.29 -9.08
N PHE A 145 5.19 2.53 -9.33
CA PHE A 145 5.19 3.58 -8.31
C PHE A 145 3.80 4.18 -8.13
N THR A 146 3.16 4.66 -9.20
CA THR A 146 1.88 5.39 -9.09
C THR A 146 0.75 4.50 -8.58
N SER A 147 0.80 3.20 -8.87
CA SER A 147 -0.22 2.25 -8.40
C SER A 147 -0.25 2.11 -6.88
N THR A 148 0.83 2.46 -6.17
CA THR A 148 0.84 2.52 -4.70
C THR A 148 -0.19 3.53 -4.17
N PHE A 149 -0.61 4.51 -4.98
CA PHE A 149 -1.49 5.59 -4.56
C PHE A 149 -2.95 5.47 -5.02
N VAL A 150 -3.26 4.51 -5.88
CA VAL A 150 -4.60 4.35 -6.48
C VAL A 150 -5.38 3.23 -5.80
N HIS A 151 -6.69 3.40 -5.59
CA HIS A 151 -7.50 2.47 -4.78
C HIS A 151 -8.84 2.13 -5.45
N ASP A 152 -9.19 0.83 -5.47
CA ASP A 152 -10.45 0.29 -6.01
C ASP A 152 -11.65 0.58 -5.08
N GLY A 153 -12.08 1.84 -5.07
CA GLY A 153 -13.25 2.31 -4.32
C GLY A 153 -12.98 2.75 -2.87
N PRO A 154 -14.00 3.34 -2.20
CA PRO A 154 -13.83 4.00 -0.91
C PRO A 154 -13.47 3.07 0.24
N ILE A 155 -14.01 1.84 0.25
CA ILE A 155 -13.72 0.86 1.32
C ILE A 155 -12.25 0.42 1.24
N HIS A 156 -11.76 0.15 0.03
CA HIS A 156 -10.37 -0.24 -0.16
C HIS A 156 -9.44 0.90 0.27
N LEU A 157 -9.74 2.15 -0.09
CA LEU A 157 -9.03 3.32 0.43
C LEU A 157 -9.08 3.37 1.97
N LEU A 158 -10.28 3.28 2.57
CA LEU A 158 -10.47 3.40 4.01
C LEU A 158 -9.63 2.39 4.79
N VAL A 159 -9.63 1.12 4.38
CA VAL A 159 -8.85 0.06 5.04
C VAL A 159 -7.35 0.34 4.92
N ASN A 160 -6.86 0.77 3.75
CA ASN A 160 -5.46 1.14 3.59
C ASN A 160 -5.08 2.35 4.45
N MET A 161 -5.93 3.37 4.53
CA MET A 161 -5.64 4.57 5.32
C MET A 161 -5.72 4.28 6.83
N TRP A 162 -6.63 3.41 7.25
CA TRP A 162 -6.68 2.88 8.61
C TRP A 162 -5.39 2.10 8.94
N ALA A 163 -4.94 1.21 8.05
CA ALA A 163 -3.69 0.47 8.24
C ALA A 163 -2.47 1.42 8.25
N CYS A 164 -2.45 2.43 7.38
CA CYS A 164 -1.43 3.48 7.37
C CYS A 164 -1.35 4.21 8.71
N TYR A 165 -2.50 4.66 9.23
CA TYR A 165 -2.59 5.37 10.50
C TYR A 165 -2.11 4.52 11.69
N ASN A 166 -2.41 3.22 11.70
CA ASN A 166 -2.06 2.34 12.82
C ASN A 166 -0.61 1.82 12.74
N PHE A 167 -0.18 1.34 11.57
CA PHE A 167 1.08 0.60 11.47
C PHE A 167 2.27 1.46 11.04
N LEU A 168 2.05 2.53 10.25
CA LEU A 168 3.18 3.35 9.79
C LEU A 168 3.85 4.10 10.94
N PRO A 169 3.15 4.86 11.80
CA PRO A 169 3.76 5.49 12.97
C PRO A 169 4.34 4.47 13.94
N ALA A 170 3.62 3.39 14.22
CA ALA A 170 4.09 2.36 15.15
C ALA A 170 5.42 1.74 14.68
N ALA A 171 5.51 1.30 13.43
CA ALA A 171 6.76 0.77 12.88
C ALA A 171 7.84 1.86 12.75
N GLY A 172 7.51 3.06 12.27
CA GLY A 172 8.47 4.16 12.12
C GLY A 172 9.03 4.70 13.44
N SER A 173 8.38 4.44 14.57
CA SER A 173 8.89 4.73 15.92
C SER A 173 9.71 3.60 16.53
N SER A 174 9.85 2.46 15.84
CA SER A 174 10.70 1.34 16.30
C SER A 174 12.19 1.69 16.26
N HIS A 175 13.03 0.85 16.87
CA HIS A 175 14.49 0.98 16.82
C HIS A 175 15.06 0.99 15.39
N LEU A 176 14.36 0.38 14.44
CA LEU A 176 14.76 0.31 13.04
C LEU A 176 14.68 1.68 12.34
N PHE A 177 13.81 2.58 12.79
CA PHE A 177 13.60 3.89 12.15
C PHE A 177 13.83 5.07 13.09
N GLU A 178 13.76 4.89 14.42
CA GLU A 178 13.98 5.94 15.44
C GLU A 178 13.18 7.23 15.24
N GLY A 179 11.95 7.12 14.74
CA GLY A 179 11.12 8.30 14.46
C GLY A 179 11.61 9.11 13.25
N ASN A 180 12.49 8.55 12.42
CA ASN A 180 13.05 9.23 11.27
C ASN A 180 12.06 9.23 10.09
N ALA A 181 11.54 10.41 9.78
CA ALA A 181 10.60 10.62 8.67
C ALA A 181 11.19 10.26 7.30
N TYR A 182 12.45 10.63 7.03
CA TYR A 182 13.09 10.37 5.74
C TYR A 182 13.31 8.88 5.51
N HIS A 183 13.79 8.18 6.53
CA HIS A 183 14.02 6.73 6.48
C HIS A 183 12.72 5.96 6.31
N THR A 184 11.71 6.30 7.12
CA THR A 184 10.39 5.66 7.07
C THR A 184 9.72 5.87 5.71
N LEU A 185 9.76 7.11 5.17
CA LEU A 185 9.21 7.42 3.85
C LEU A 185 9.98 6.70 2.74
N ALA A 186 11.31 6.61 2.83
CA ALA A 186 12.13 5.90 1.85
C ALA A 186 11.76 4.42 1.78
N PHE A 187 11.58 3.80 2.94
CA PHE A 187 11.17 2.41 3.03
C PHE A 187 9.76 2.20 2.47
N PHE A 188 8.79 3.04 2.85
CA PHE A 188 7.41 2.94 2.35
C PHE A 188 7.34 3.06 0.83
N LEU A 189 7.95 4.10 0.23
CA LEU A 189 7.88 4.32 -1.21
C LEU A 189 8.61 3.22 -2.00
N SER A 190 9.77 2.77 -1.50
CA SER A 190 10.55 1.72 -2.15
C SER A 190 9.84 0.37 -2.09
N THR A 191 9.27 0.01 -0.95
CA THR A 191 8.51 -1.25 -0.82
C THR A 191 7.21 -1.22 -1.62
N GLY A 192 6.57 -0.05 -1.80
CA GLY A 192 5.46 0.10 -2.76
C GLY A 192 5.86 -0.30 -4.19
N ILE A 193 7.01 0.20 -4.67
CA ILE A 193 7.54 -0.16 -5.99
C ILE A 193 7.89 -1.65 -6.09
N LEU A 194 8.63 -2.17 -5.11
CA LEU A 194 9.11 -3.56 -5.11
C LEU A 194 7.96 -4.57 -5.03
N THR A 195 6.92 -4.27 -4.26
CA THR A 195 5.72 -5.13 -4.16
C THR A 195 4.84 -5.04 -5.40
N GLY A 196 4.77 -3.88 -6.06
CA GLY A 196 4.18 -3.74 -7.39
C GLY A 196 4.89 -4.63 -8.43
N TYR A 197 6.22 -4.66 -8.39
CA TYR A 197 7.01 -5.58 -9.23
C TYR A 197 6.82 -7.06 -8.84
N ALA A 198 6.69 -7.38 -7.55
CA ALA A 198 6.42 -8.76 -7.13
C ALA A 198 5.09 -9.29 -7.69
N GLY A 199 4.05 -8.45 -7.73
CA GLY A 199 2.80 -8.76 -8.43
C GLY A 199 3.03 -9.06 -9.91
N HIS A 200 3.81 -8.21 -10.59
CA HIS A 200 4.21 -8.40 -11.99
C HIS A 200 4.94 -9.75 -12.22
N LEU A 201 5.86 -10.13 -11.33
CA LEU A 201 6.61 -11.38 -11.41
C LEU A 201 5.73 -12.62 -11.33
N THR A 202 4.58 -12.57 -10.66
CA THR A 202 3.70 -13.74 -10.54
C THR A 202 3.21 -14.28 -11.89
N LEU A 203 3.16 -13.43 -12.91
CA LEU A 203 2.75 -13.83 -14.26
C LEU A 203 3.74 -14.79 -14.93
N MET A 204 5.03 -14.73 -14.56
CA MET A 204 6.03 -15.70 -15.05
C MET A 204 5.64 -17.14 -14.68
N PHE A 205 5.01 -17.31 -13.51
CA PHE A 205 4.65 -18.61 -12.98
C PHE A 205 3.23 -19.04 -13.40
N LYS A 206 2.29 -18.09 -13.53
CA LYS A 206 0.89 -18.42 -13.81
C LYS A 206 0.58 -18.71 -15.27
N LYS A 207 1.43 -18.35 -16.25
CA LYS A 207 1.26 -18.59 -17.71
C LYS A 207 -0.13 -18.28 -18.31
N ILE A 208 -0.96 -17.50 -17.62
CA ILE A 208 -2.28 -17.06 -18.07
C ILE A 208 -2.13 -15.62 -18.58
N ASN A 209 -2.15 -15.43 -19.90
CA ASN A 209 -1.85 -14.15 -20.53
C ASN A 209 -2.87 -13.05 -20.19
N SER A 210 -4.15 -13.41 -19.99
CA SER A 210 -5.20 -12.46 -19.62
C SER A 210 -4.92 -11.73 -18.29
N LEU A 211 -4.15 -12.35 -17.38
CA LEU A 211 -3.72 -11.71 -16.13
C LEU A 211 -2.79 -10.50 -16.36
N ALA A 212 -2.14 -10.39 -17.53
CA ALA A 212 -1.32 -9.24 -17.89
C ALA A 212 -2.13 -7.93 -18.03
N PHE A 213 -3.43 -8.05 -18.30
CA PHE A 213 -4.32 -6.90 -18.44
C PHE A 213 -5.00 -6.50 -17.13
N VAL A 214 -4.91 -7.34 -16.10
CA VAL A 214 -5.48 -7.06 -14.78
C VAL A 214 -4.74 -5.89 -14.16
N ARG A 215 -5.52 -4.87 -13.81
CA ARG A 215 -5.00 -3.68 -13.13
C ARG A 215 -4.84 -3.96 -11.64
N SER A 216 -3.70 -3.56 -11.11
CA SER A 216 -3.34 -3.65 -9.70
C SER A 216 -2.99 -2.27 -9.17
N GLY A 217 -3.40 -2.01 -7.93
CA GLY A 217 -3.23 -0.73 -7.26
C GLY A 217 -3.67 -0.78 -5.81
N GLY A 218 -3.01 0.03 -4.98
CA GLY A 218 -3.27 0.20 -3.56
C GLY A 218 -1.96 0.32 -2.78
N ALA A 219 -2.01 1.01 -1.65
CA ALA A 219 -0.86 1.16 -0.74
C ALA A 219 -0.49 -0.14 0.00
N SER A 220 -1.36 -1.15 -0.10
CA SER A 220 -1.33 -2.35 0.74
C SER A 220 0.00 -3.10 0.71
N GLY A 221 0.70 -3.23 -0.41
CA GLY A 221 2.02 -3.87 -0.44
C GLY A 221 3.04 -3.17 0.46
N ALA A 222 3.12 -1.83 0.39
CA ALA A 222 3.98 -1.03 1.27
C ALA A 222 3.52 -1.08 2.73
N LEU A 223 2.21 -1.10 2.97
CA LEU A 223 1.64 -1.21 4.31
C LEU A 223 1.91 -2.57 4.94
N PHE A 224 1.90 -3.66 4.15
CA PHE A 224 2.31 -4.98 4.60
C PHE A 224 3.81 -5.02 4.92
N ALA A 225 4.64 -4.24 4.24
CA ALA A 225 6.04 -4.07 4.64
C ALA A 225 6.19 -3.33 5.97
N MET A 226 5.44 -2.25 6.20
CA MET A 226 5.39 -1.58 7.51
C MET A 226 4.86 -2.51 8.61
N PHE A 227 3.83 -3.30 8.29
CA PHE A 227 3.27 -4.30 9.20
C PHE A 227 4.27 -5.43 9.51
N GLY A 228 5.03 -5.90 8.52
CA GLY A 228 6.12 -6.87 8.71
C GLY A 228 7.20 -6.33 9.64
N VAL A 229 7.60 -5.05 9.48
CA VAL A 229 8.52 -4.39 10.43
C VAL A 229 7.88 -4.31 11.82
N PHE A 230 6.64 -3.86 11.93
CA PHE A 230 5.93 -3.77 13.20
C PHE A 230 5.95 -5.11 13.96
N CYS A 231 5.59 -6.20 13.29
CA CYS A 231 5.56 -7.52 13.92
C CYS A 231 6.96 -8.01 14.32
N ALA A 232 7.98 -7.71 13.52
CA ALA A 232 9.36 -8.09 13.82
C ALA A 232 9.96 -7.28 14.98
N GLN A 233 9.58 -6.00 15.11
CA GLN A 233 10.08 -5.09 16.15
C GLN A 233 9.26 -5.13 17.44
N PHE A 234 7.98 -5.50 17.36
CA PHE A 234 7.05 -5.58 18.49
C PHE A 234 6.30 -6.92 18.49
N PRO A 235 6.99 -8.07 18.67
CA PRO A 235 6.41 -9.40 18.50
C PRO A 235 5.25 -9.71 19.45
N HIS A 236 5.24 -9.13 20.65
CA HIS A 236 4.21 -9.32 21.67
C HIS A 236 3.11 -8.26 21.64
N ALA A 237 3.16 -7.32 20.68
CA ALA A 237 2.09 -6.33 20.55
C ALA A 237 0.81 -7.00 20.01
N GLU A 238 -0.34 -6.60 20.56
CA GLU A 238 -1.62 -7.16 20.14
C GLU A 238 -2.12 -6.50 18.85
N VAL A 239 -2.39 -7.32 17.84
CA VAL A 239 -2.99 -6.92 16.56
C VAL A 239 -4.42 -7.47 16.50
N GLY A 240 -5.36 -6.59 16.16
CA GLY A 240 -6.76 -6.96 15.93
C GLY A 240 -7.09 -7.05 14.45
N ILE A 241 -8.04 -7.91 14.10
CA ILE A 241 -8.68 -7.90 12.79
C ILE A 241 -9.82 -6.87 12.83
N LEU A 242 -9.94 -6.03 11.81
CA LEU A 242 -10.98 -5.01 11.76
C LEU A 242 -12.37 -5.64 11.90
N PHE A 243 -13.20 -5.09 12.79
CA PHE A 243 -14.56 -5.56 13.14
C PHE A 243 -14.66 -6.94 13.82
N VAL A 244 -13.54 -7.55 14.19
CA VAL A 244 -13.51 -8.82 14.94
C VAL A 244 -13.00 -8.53 16.36
N PRO A 245 -13.75 -8.90 17.41
CA PRO A 245 -13.37 -8.60 18.80
C PRO A 245 -12.32 -9.59 19.34
N PHE A 246 -11.35 -9.97 18.51
CA PHE A 246 -10.24 -10.84 18.88
C PHE A 246 -8.92 -10.17 18.52
N ARG A 247 -7.95 -10.32 19.43
CA ARG A 247 -6.60 -9.81 19.29
C ARG A 247 -5.62 -10.97 19.36
N PHE A 248 -4.57 -10.87 18.56
CA PHE A 248 -3.52 -11.88 18.47
C PHE A 248 -2.18 -11.17 18.65
N GLU A 249 -1.23 -11.81 19.31
CA GLU A 249 0.14 -11.31 19.32
C GLU A 249 0.68 -11.26 17.88
N ALA A 250 1.41 -10.18 17.56
CA ALA A 250 1.94 -9.94 16.23
C ALA A 250 2.80 -11.12 15.71
N ILE A 251 3.58 -11.75 16.59
CA ILE A 251 4.42 -12.92 16.27
C ILE A 251 3.62 -14.13 15.80
N ASN A 252 2.40 -14.32 16.33
CA ASN A 252 1.52 -15.41 15.95
C ASN A 252 0.63 -15.03 14.76
N PHE A 253 0.26 -13.75 14.67
CA PHE A 253 -0.64 -13.26 13.63
C PHE A 253 0.03 -13.16 12.27
N LEU A 254 1.27 -12.65 12.20
CA LEU A 254 1.96 -12.43 10.92
C LEU A 254 2.13 -13.72 10.09
N PRO A 255 2.61 -14.85 10.64
CA PRO A 255 2.72 -16.10 9.88
C PRO A 255 1.38 -16.59 9.32
N CYS A 256 0.28 -16.42 10.06
CA CYS A 256 -1.06 -16.78 9.58
C CYS A 256 -1.49 -15.93 8.39
N VAL A 257 -1.25 -14.62 8.45
CA VAL A 257 -1.55 -13.70 7.34
C VAL A 257 -0.67 -14.02 6.12
N MET A 258 0.62 -14.23 6.31
CA MET A 258 1.54 -14.61 5.24
C MET A 258 1.15 -15.95 4.60
N LEU A 259 0.71 -16.94 5.39
CA LEU A 259 0.22 -18.21 4.88
C LEU A 259 -1.08 -18.03 4.08
N PHE A 260 -2.01 -17.20 4.57
CA PHE A 260 -3.22 -16.85 3.84
C PHE A 260 -2.91 -16.23 2.48
N ASP A 261 -1.97 -15.29 2.42
CA ASP A 261 -1.54 -14.67 1.16
C ASP A 261 -0.78 -15.64 0.26
N PHE A 262 0.04 -16.52 0.82
CA PHE A 262 0.71 -17.56 0.03
C PHE A 262 -0.29 -18.50 -0.64
N VAL A 263 -1.28 -18.98 0.10
CA VAL A 263 -2.36 -19.83 -0.45
C VAL A 263 -3.18 -19.06 -1.48
N GLY A 264 -3.53 -17.80 -1.21
CA GLY A 264 -4.24 -16.94 -2.16
C GLY A 264 -3.43 -16.66 -3.44
N MET A 265 -2.12 -16.49 -3.31
CA MET A 265 -1.22 -16.30 -4.45
C MET A 265 -1.11 -17.56 -5.31
N VAL A 266 -0.95 -18.75 -4.71
CA VAL A 266 -0.75 -20.00 -5.45
C VAL A 266 -2.06 -20.57 -6.00
N ARG A 267 -3.09 -20.65 -5.16
CA ARG A 267 -4.37 -21.30 -5.50
C ARG A 267 -5.44 -20.33 -5.99
N GLY A 268 -5.41 -19.09 -5.52
CA GLY A 268 -6.51 -18.14 -5.68
C GLY A 268 -7.68 -18.45 -4.74
N TYR A 269 -8.39 -17.41 -4.31
CA TYR A 269 -9.67 -17.54 -3.62
C TYR A 269 -10.79 -17.15 -4.57
N SER A 270 -11.89 -17.91 -4.59
CA SER A 270 -13.05 -17.62 -5.45
C SER A 270 -13.83 -16.37 -5.03
N PHE A 271 -13.67 -15.94 -3.77
CA PHE A 271 -14.41 -14.84 -3.15
C PHE A 271 -13.54 -13.59 -2.94
N ILE A 272 -12.23 -13.70 -3.11
CA ILE A 272 -11.25 -12.64 -2.82
C ILE A 272 -10.19 -12.61 -3.92
N ASN A 273 -10.12 -11.50 -4.65
CA ASN A 273 -9.03 -11.20 -5.58
C ASN A 273 -8.20 -10.04 -5.03
N TRP A 274 -7.49 -10.30 -3.94
CA TRP A 274 -6.58 -9.33 -3.33
C TRP A 274 -5.19 -9.47 -3.94
N GLY A 275 -4.39 -8.41 -3.81
CA GLY A 275 -2.98 -8.38 -4.22
C GLY A 275 -2.08 -9.26 -3.34
N HIS A 276 -2.41 -10.54 -3.15
CA HIS A 276 -1.75 -11.46 -2.23
C HIS A 276 -0.24 -11.54 -2.44
N ALA A 277 0.22 -11.48 -3.69
CA ALA A 277 1.65 -11.45 -4.00
C ALA A 277 2.33 -10.18 -3.49
N ALA A 278 1.66 -9.03 -3.61
CA ALA A 278 2.15 -7.75 -3.08
C ALA A 278 2.13 -7.74 -1.55
N HIS A 279 1.10 -8.34 -0.93
CA HIS A 279 0.98 -8.46 0.53
C HIS A 279 2.08 -9.36 1.12
N LEU A 280 2.23 -10.56 0.57
CA LEU A 280 3.25 -11.53 1.00
C LEU A 280 4.66 -10.98 0.80
N SER A 281 4.96 -10.44 -0.38
CA SER A 281 6.27 -9.83 -0.64
C SER A 281 6.52 -8.61 0.24
N GLY A 282 5.49 -7.80 0.50
CA GLY A 282 5.57 -6.68 1.44
C GLY A 282 5.97 -7.14 2.82
N ALA A 283 5.23 -8.07 3.41
CA ALA A 283 5.53 -8.65 4.71
C ALA A 283 6.95 -9.22 4.79
N LEU A 284 7.37 -9.97 3.76
CA LEU A 284 8.73 -10.52 3.67
C LEU A 284 9.80 -9.43 3.59
N LEU A 285 9.58 -8.37 2.82
CA LEU A 285 10.50 -7.22 2.75
C LEU A 285 10.59 -6.51 4.11
N GLY A 286 9.47 -6.35 4.82
CA GLY A 286 9.43 -5.79 6.18
C GLY A 286 10.22 -6.59 7.19
N VAL A 287 9.92 -7.89 7.30
CA VAL A 287 10.64 -8.81 8.18
C VAL A 287 12.11 -8.88 7.81
N GLY A 288 12.43 -9.01 6.52
CA GLY A 288 13.81 -9.07 6.04
C GLY A 288 14.60 -7.80 6.34
N TYR A 289 14.00 -6.62 6.13
CA TYR A 289 14.65 -5.35 6.42
C TYR A 289 14.91 -5.16 7.92
N SER A 290 14.00 -5.64 8.77
CA SER A 290 14.16 -5.67 10.22
C SER A 290 15.25 -6.67 10.66
N TYR A 291 15.19 -7.91 10.17
CA TYR A 291 16.13 -8.98 10.51
C TYR A 291 17.56 -8.68 10.08
N LEU A 292 17.74 -8.09 8.89
CA LEU A 292 19.05 -7.72 8.35
C LEU A 292 19.59 -6.39 8.92
N ASP A 293 18.88 -5.77 9.87
CA ASP A 293 19.19 -4.46 10.42
C ASP A 293 19.48 -3.42 9.32
N GLY A 294 18.48 -3.20 8.47
CA GLY A 294 18.57 -2.29 7.33
C GLY A 294 18.93 -0.86 7.71
N LYS A 295 18.70 -0.47 8.96
CA LYS A 295 19.15 0.82 9.48
C LYS A 295 20.67 0.89 9.56
N THR A 296 21.31 -0.05 10.25
CA THR A 296 22.77 -0.05 10.45
C THR A 296 23.52 -0.35 9.18
N HIS A 297 23.00 -1.26 8.35
CA HIS A 297 23.71 -1.76 7.17
C HIS A 297 23.41 -0.99 5.87
N ILE A 298 22.26 -0.31 5.77
CA ILE A 298 21.85 0.41 4.54
C ILE A 298 21.69 1.90 4.82
N TRP A 299 20.83 2.28 5.76
CA TRP A 299 20.46 3.69 5.96
C TRP A 299 21.59 4.55 6.53
N ASN A 300 22.14 4.15 7.68
CA ASN A 300 23.19 4.90 8.39
C ASN A 300 24.44 5.12 7.52
N PRO A 301 24.95 4.14 6.76
CA PRO A 301 26.07 4.35 5.84
C PRO A 301 25.76 5.38 4.75
N LEU A 302 24.56 5.37 4.16
CA LEU A 302 24.14 6.35 3.14
C LEU A 302 24.10 7.77 3.70
N VAL A 303 23.49 7.96 4.88
CA VAL A 303 23.44 9.27 5.55
C VAL A 303 24.85 9.76 5.91
N LYS A 304 25.69 8.88 6.48
CA LYS A 304 27.09 9.20 6.81
C LYS A 304 27.89 9.60 5.56
N PHE A 305 27.70 8.90 4.44
CA PHE A 305 28.34 9.24 3.17
C PHE A 305 28.00 10.67 2.73
N TRP A 306 26.70 11.02 2.71
CA TRP A 306 26.28 12.36 2.31
C TRP A 306 26.71 13.46 3.29
N LYS A 307 26.66 13.18 4.59
CA LYS A 307 27.13 14.11 5.62
C LYS A 307 28.59 14.50 5.41
N ARG A 308 29.46 13.52 5.13
CA ARG A 308 30.88 13.77 4.80
C ARG A 308 31.08 14.55 3.51
N ARG A 309 30.20 14.38 2.51
CA ARG A 309 30.27 15.12 1.24
C ARG A 309 29.84 16.58 1.42
N LEU A 310 28.75 16.80 2.15
CA LEU A 310 28.20 18.13 2.42
C LEU A 310 29.12 18.97 3.30
N GLN A 311 29.83 18.37 4.26
CA GLN A 311 30.80 19.09 5.09
C GLN A 311 32.08 19.49 4.35
N LYS A 312 32.35 18.90 3.18
CA LYS A 312 33.53 19.20 2.34
C LYS A 312 33.24 20.19 1.20
N ALA A 313 31.96 20.49 0.97
CA ALA A 313 31.49 21.42 -0.06
C ALA A 313 31.39 22.82 0.54
#